data_AF-A0A345Q929-F1
#
_entry.id   AF-A0A345Q929-F1
#
_cell.length_a   1.000
_cell.length_b   1.000
_cell.length_c   1.000
_cell.angle_alpha   90.00
_cell.angle_beta   90.00
_cell.angle_gamma   90.00
#
_symmetry.space_group_name_H-M   'P 1'
#
loop_
_entity.id
_entity.type
_entity.pdbx_description
1 polymer ?
#
loop_
_entity_poly.entity_id
_entity_poly.type
_entity_poly.pdbx_seq_one_letter_code
_entity_poly.pdbx_strand_id
1 'polypeptide(L)'
;MTEFSQVPRLLDRLDKEISHGDTCVEGFIDDLQMFQDRRSSGSLVGLEAKLTDAERQDQLESALMKKEHFAKLLAKMQHYPSAQKIFALFLARINDVFENHIVPHVSLLDRQEVDQIIEERIIQPTLSDMGSGFEHFTITHAHIRGMIYWLADRCYVRWS
;
A
#
# COMPACT_ATOMS: atom_id res chain seq x y z
N MET A 1 20.02 -13.81 -2.77
CA MET A 1 20.01 -12.92 -1.58
C MET A 1 18.80 -13.31 -0.76
N THR A 2 18.99 -13.67 0.50
CA THR A 2 17.87 -14.02 1.39
C THR A 2 17.22 -12.71 1.81
N GLU A 3 16.09 -12.35 1.21
CA GLU A 3 15.32 -11.18 1.66
C GLU A 3 14.76 -11.48 3.06
N PHE A 4 15.18 -10.68 4.05
CA PHE A 4 14.68 -10.77 5.42
C PHE A 4 13.28 -10.17 5.50
N SER A 5 12.29 -10.90 5.00
CA SER A 5 10.89 -10.51 5.10
C SER A 5 10.22 -11.12 6.33
N GLN A 6 9.46 -10.29 7.05
CA GLN A 6 8.59 -10.77 8.13
C GLN A 6 7.26 -11.32 7.60
N VAL A 7 6.95 -11.10 6.33
CA VAL A 7 5.65 -11.40 5.71
C VAL A 7 5.33 -12.90 5.70
N PRO A 8 6.22 -13.83 5.31
CA PRO A 8 5.90 -15.25 5.31
C PRO A 8 5.41 -15.77 6.67
N ARG A 9 6.07 -15.35 7.76
CA ARG A 9 5.66 -15.71 9.12
C ARG A 9 4.30 -15.11 9.52
N LEU A 10 3.96 -13.93 9.00
CA LEU A 10 2.66 -13.31 9.21
C LEU A 10 1.57 -14.00 8.39
N LEU A 11 1.88 -14.48 7.18
CA LEU A 11 0.95 -15.28 6.37
C LEU A 11 0.60 -16.60 7.07
N ASP A 12 1.59 -17.31 7.61
CA ASP A 12 1.36 -18.54 8.40
C ASP A 12 0.49 -18.31 9.64
N ARG A 13 0.58 -17.13 10.24
CA ARG A 13 -0.26 -16.75 11.39
C ARG A 13 -1.66 -16.38 10.93
N LEU A 14 -1.78 -15.62 9.85
CA LEU A 14 -3.06 -15.23 9.28
C LEU A 14 -3.88 -16.46 8.86
N ASP A 15 -3.25 -17.46 8.27
CA ASP A 15 -3.91 -18.72 7.91
C ASP A 15 -4.52 -19.43 9.13
N LYS A 16 -3.79 -19.42 10.26
CA LYS A 16 -4.30 -19.95 11.54
C LYS A 16 -5.43 -19.10 12.09
N GLU A 17 -5.29 -17.77 12.09
CA GLU A 17 -6.34 -16.84 12.54
C GLU A 17 -7.65 -17.06 11.76
N ILE A 18 -7.57 -17.22 10.43
CA ILE A 18 -8.73 -17.49 9.57
C ILE A 18 -9.31 -18.89 9.85
N SER A 19 -8.47 -19.92 9.92
CA SER A 19 -8.91 -21.32 10.03
C SER A 19 -9.56 -21.65 11.37
N HIS A 20 -9.09 -21.04 12.46
CA HIS A 20 -9.61 -21.31 13.81
C HIS A 20 -10.85 -20.46 14.14
N GLY A 21 -11.18 -19.46 13.31
CA GLY A 21 -12.22 -18.47 13.62
C GLY A 21 -11.84 -17.54 14.79
N ASP A 22 -10.58 -17.60 15.24
CA ASP A 22 -10.05 -16.75 16.29
C ASP A 22 -9.83 -15.35 15.72
N THR A 23 -10.75 -14.45 16.03
CA THR A 23 -10.57 -13.01 15.81
C THR A 23 -10.85 -12.29 17.11
N CYS A 24 -10.18 -11.15 17.29
CA CYS A 24 -10.77 -9.91 17.79
C CYS A 24 -9.67 -8.98 18.29
N VAL A 25 -9.09 -8.21 17.37
CA VAL A 25 -8.65 -6.86 17.72
C VAL A 25 -9.78 -5.92 17.34
N GLU A 26 -10.24 -5.12 18.29
CA GLU A 26 -11.13 -4.00 18.01
C GLU A 26 -10.27 -2.83 17.49
N GLY A 27 -10.54 -2.40 16.26
CA GLY A 27 -9.81 -1.30 15.63
C GLY A 27 -8.49 -1.70 14.96
N PHE A 28 -7.71 -0.68 14.60
CA PHE A 28 -6.42 -0.87 13.95
C PHE A 28 -5.27 -0.95 14.97
N ILE A 29 -4.26 -1.78 14.67
CA ILE A 29 -2.98 -1.76 15.37
C ILE A 29 -2.29 -0.41 15.15
N ASP A 30 -1.47 0.03 16.11
CA ASP A 30 -0.80 1.34 16.07
C ASP A 30 -0.07 1.62 14.75
N ASP A 31 0.67 0.63 14.24
CA ASP A 31 1.44 0.74 12.99
C ASP A 31 0.55 1.07 11.77
N LEU A 32 -0.67 0.52 11.73
CA LEU A 32 -1.63 0.76 10.65
C LEU A 32 -2.45 2.02 10.90
N GLN A 33 -2.73 2.32 12.17
CA GLN A 33 -3.45 3.52 12.60
C GLN A 33 -2.75 4.79 12.13
N MET A 34 -1.41 4.82 12.17
CA MET A 34 -0.61 5.92 11.62
C MET A 34 -1.05 6.29 10.19
N PHE A 35 -1.31 5.31 9.33
CA PHE A 35 -1.68 5.57 7.94
C PHE A 35 -3.17 5.84 7.73
N GLN A 36 -4.03 5.59 8.72
CA GLN A 36 -5.45 5.92 8.64
C GLN A 36 -5.69 7.43 8.76
N ASP A 37 -4.92 8.07 9.63
CA ASP A 37 -5.01 9.51 9.85
C ASP A 37 -4.49 10.25 8.62
N ARG A 38 -5.28 11.19 8.10
CA ARG A 38 -4.83 12.04 7.00
C ARG A 38 -3.68 12.90 7.51
N ARG A 39 -2.55 12.87 6.80
CA ARG A 39 -1.43 13.76 7.10
C ARG A 39 -1.88 15.20 6.84
N SER A 40 -1.75 16.05 7.85
CA SER A 40 -2.27 17.42 7.88
C SER A 40 -1.43 18.43 7.06
N SER A 41 -0.98 18.06 5.86
CA SER A 41 -0.05 18.90 5.11
C SER A 41 -0.22 18.78 3.59
N GLY A 42 -0.58 19.90 2.96
CA GLY A 42 -0.53 20.11 1.52
C GLY A 42 -1.65 21.02 1.00
N SER A 43 -1.36 21.84 0.00
CA SER A 43 -2.37 22.59 -0.76
C SER A 43 -3.19 21.70 -1.71
N LEU A 44 -2.60 20.57 -2.13
CA LEU A 44 -3.22 19.55 -2.98
C LEU A 44 -3.80 18.41 -2.12
N VAL A 45 -5.12 18.34 -2.06
CA VAL A 45 -5.85 17.36 -1.24
C VAL A 45 -6.59 16.37 -2.13
N GLY A 46 -6.44 15.09 -1.82
CA GLY A 46 -7.14 14.00 -2.51
C GLY A 46 -6.39 13.46 -3.73
N LEU A 47 -6.75 12.24 -4.12
CA LEU A 47 -6.09 11.51 -5.20
C LEU A 47 -6.21 12.23 -6.57
N GLU A 48 -7.39 12.72 -6.91
CA GLU A 48 -7.67 13.33 -8.22
C GLU A 48 -6.83 14.58 -8.48
N ALA A 49 -6.75 15.48 -7.49
CA ALA A 49 -5.96 16.69 -7.58
C ALA A 49 -4.46 16.35 -7.79
N LYS A 50 -3.95 15.32 -7.11
CA LYS A 50 -2.56 14.88 -7.22
C LYS A 50 -2.24 14.23 -8.56
N LEU A 51 -3.14 13.42 -9.09
CA LEU A 51 -2.97 12.85 -10.42
C LEU A 51 -3.02 13.93 -11.49
N THR A 52 -3.85 14.96 -11.28
CA THR A 52 -3.94 16.10 -12.20
C THR A 52 -2.66 16.92 -12.21
N ASP A 53 -2.14 17.24 -11.03
CA ASP A 53 -0.90 18.00 -10.86
C ASP A 53 0.31 17.26 -11.44
N ALA A 54 0.29 15.93 -11.42
CA ALA A 54 1.33 15.08 -11.97
C ALA A 54 1.11 14.63 -13.43
N GLU A 55 0.18 15.26 -14.16
CA GLU A 55 -0.14 14.94 -15.57
C GLU A 55 -0.49 13.46 -15.81
N ARG A 56 -1.25 12.87 -14.88
CA ARG A 56 -1.68 11.45 -14.84
C ARG A 56 -3.21 11.29 -14.80
N GLN A 57 -3.96 12.26 -15.34
CA GLN A 57 -5.43 12.23 -15.36
C GLN A 57 -5.97 11.02 -16.13
N ASP A 58 -5.22 10.51 -17.11
CA ASP A 58 -5.54 9.29 -17.87
C ASP A 58 -5.67 8.05 -16.97
N GLN A 59 -5.08 8.08 -15.77
CA GLN A 59 -5.13 6.97 -14.82
C GLN A 59 -6.28 7.08 -13.81
N LEU A 60 -7.02 8.20 -13.78
CA LEU A 60 -7.91 8.54 -12.67
C LEU A 60 -8.97 7.46 -12.39
N GLU A 61 -9.71 7.02 -13.41
CA GLU A 61 -10.75 6.00 -13.26
C GLU A 61 -10.17 4.69 -12.69
N SER A 62 -9.07 4.22 -13.29
CA SER A 62 -8.40 3.01 -12.86
C SER A 62 -7.82 3.14 -11.45
N ALA A 63 -7.33 4.32 -11.08
CA ALA A 63 -6.77 4.61 -9.78
C ALA A 63 -7.84 4.60 -8.68
N LEU A 64 -9.01 5.21 -8.95
CA LEU A 64 -10.16 5.19 -8.04
C LEU A 64 -10.68 3.76 -7.82
N MET A 65 -10.81 2.97 -8.88
CA MET A 65 -11.21 1.55 -8.76
C MET A 65 -10.24 0.74 -7.91
N LYS A 66 -8.93 0.89 -8.14
CA LYS A 66 -7.90 0.18 -7.37
C LYS A 66 -7.85 0.63 -5.91
N LYS A 67 -7.99 1.94 -5.65
CA LYS A 67 -8.09 2.50 -4.30
C LYS A 67 -9.25 1.86 -3.54
N GLU A 68 -10.43 1.84 -4.15
CA GLU A 68 -11.64 1.27 -3.56
C GLU A 68 -11.49 -0.24 -3.32
N HIS A 69 -10.88 -0.95 -4.28
CA HIS A 69 -10.64 -2.39 -4.14
C HIS A 69 -9.74 -2.70 -2.94
N PHE A 70 -8.66 -1.93 -2.75
CA PHE A 70 -7.82 -2.06 -1.57
C PHE A 70 -8.56 -1.67 -0.28
N ALA A 71 -9.35 -0.59 -0.27
CA ALA A 71 -10.13 -0.19 0.90
C ALA A 71 -11.10 -1.30 1.36
N LYS A 72 -11.76 -1.97 0.42
CA LYS A 72 -12.62 -3.14 0.70
C LYS A 72 -11.83 -4.32 1.26
N LEU A 73 -10.66 -4.62 0.70
CA LEU A 73 -9.78 -5.67 1.20
C LEU A 73 -9.32 -5.37 2.64
N LEU A 74 -8.92 -4.13 2.91
CA LEU A 74 -8.52 -3.66 4.23
C LEU A 74 -9.66 -3.83 5.25
N ALA A 75 -10.87 -3.40 4.91
CA ALA A 75 -12.04 -3.55 5.77
C ALA A 75 -12.39 -5.03 6.04
N LYS A 76 -12.33 -5.89 5.01
CA LYS A 76 -12.57 -7.34 5.16
C LYS A 76 -11.58 -7.98 6.13
N MET A 77 -10.34 -7.50 6.13
CA MET A 77 -9.22 -8.11 6.85
C MET A 77 -8.89 -7.40 8.18
N GLN A 78 -9.63 -6.35 8.55
CA GLN A 78 -9.32 -5.51 9.71
C GLN A 78 -9.37 -6.28 11.04
N HIS A 79 -10.09 -7.39 11.14
CA HIS A 79 -10.20 -8.15 12.40
C HIS A 79 -9.02 -9.10 12.65
N TYR A 80 -8.11 -9.23 11.68
CA TYR A 80 -6.98 -10.13 11.73
C TYR A 80 -5.68 -9.35 11.99
N PRO A 81 -5.09 -9.41 13.21
CA PRO A 81 -3.88 -8.66 13.52
C PRO A 81 -2.71 -8.99 12.58
N SER A 82 -2.60 -10.23 12.09
CA SER A 82 -1.55 -10.57 11.13
C SER A 82 -1.75 -9.89 9.77
N ALA A 83 -2.99 -9.80 9.27
CA ALA A 83 -3.28 -9.06 8.04
C ALA A 83 -3.02 -7.56 8.19
N GLN A 84 -3.42 -6.97 9.33
CA GLN A 84 -3.14 -5.58 9.63
C GLN A 84 -1.64 -5.26 9.61
N LYS A 85 -0.81 -6.13 10.20
CA LYS A 85 0.66 -6.00 10.18
C LYS A 85 1.22 -6.09 8.77
N ILE A 86 0.72 -7.02 7.95
CA ILE A 86 1.14 -7.13 6.55
C ILE A 86 0.83 -5.83 5.81
N PHE A 87 -0.38 -5.28 5.96
CA PHE A 87 -0.71 -4.00 5.33
C PHE A 87 0.15 -2.85 5.85
N ALA A 88 0.40 -2.77 7.16
CA ALA A 88 1.27 -1.73 7.73
C ALA A 88 2.69 -1.79 7.12
N LEU A 89 3.27 -2.98 6.99
CA LEU A 89 4.59 -3.16 6.36
C LEU A 89 4.61 -2.68 4.91
N PHE A 90 3.58 -3.01 4.13
CA PHE A 90 3.49 -2.59 2.72
C PHE A 90 3.25 -1.09 2.58
N LEU A 91 2.36 -0.51 3.39
CA LEU A 91 2.11 0.93 3.40
C LEU A 91 3.37 1.70 3.83
N ALA A 92 4.11 1.20 4.82
CA ALA A 92 5.38 1.78 5.26
C ALA A 92 6.44 1.75 4.15
N ARG A 93 6.59 0.61 3.45
CA ARG A 93 7.49 0.53 2.27
C ARG A 93 7.11 1.55 1.20
N ILE A 94 5.82 1.64 0.87
CA ILE A 94 5.35 2.60 -0.14
C ILE A 94 5.72 4.02 0.30
N ASN A 95 5.37 4.41 1.54
CA ASN A 95 5.66 5.73 2.06
C ASN A 95 7.17 6.02 2.03
N ASP A 96 8.01 5.10 2.49
CA ASP A 96 9.46 5.24 2.50
C ASP A 96 10.05 5.43 1.09
N VAL A 97 9.59 4.64 0.11
CA VAL A 97 10.04 4.79 -1.28
C VAL A 97 9.64 6.15 -1.85
N PHE A 98 8.42 6.60 -1.58
CA PHE A 98 7.98 7.92 -2.03
C PHE A 98 8.80 9.04 -1.36
N GLU A 99 9.01 8.98 -0.04
CA GLU A 99 9.74 10.00 0.71
C GLU A 99 11.23 10.07 0.34
N ASN A 100 11.87 8.95 0.03
CA ASN A 100 13.33 8.89 -0.18
C ASN A 100 13.76 8.81 -1.65
N HIS A 101 12.92 8.29 -2.55
CA HIS A 101 13.32 8.04 -3.94
C HIS A 101 12.53 8.87 -4.95
N ILE A 102 11.23 9.10 -4.73
CA ILE A 102 10.40 9.81 -5.70
C ILE A 102 10.34 11.30 -5.38
N VAL A 103 9.81 11.68 -4.23
CA VAL A 103 9.55 13.08 -3.86
C VAL A 103 10.80 13.97 -3.93
N PRO A 104 11.99 13.55 -3.45
CA PRO A 104 13.18 14.39 -3.52
C PRO A 104 13.70 14.65 -4.94
N HIS A 105 13.33 13.80 -5.90
CA HIS A 105 13.85 13.83 -7.27
C HIS A 105 12.76 14.12 -8.30
N VAL A 106 11.54 14.44 -7.86
CA VAL A 106 10.36 14.49 -8.72
C VAL A 106 10.43 15.55 -9.82
N SER A 107 11.23 16.61 -9.62
CA SER A 107 11.47 17.63 -10.64
C SER A 107 12.48 17.21 -11.71
N LEU A 108 13.19 16.09 -11.50
CA LEU A 108 14.20 15.55 -12.41
C LEU A 108 13.75 14.25 -13.07
N LEU A 109 12.85 13.52 -12.42
CA LEU A 109 12.33 12.25 -12.90
C LEU A 109 11.16 12.48 -13.85
N ASP A 110 11.16 11.78 -14.98
CA ASP A 110 9.98 11.70 -15.83
C ASP A 110 8.97 10.65 -15.33
N ARG A 111 7.80 10.63 -15.99
CA ARG A 111 6.70 9.72 -15.65
C ARG A 111 7.12 8.24 -15.68
N GLN A 112 7.95 7.86 -16.66
CA GLN A 112 8.40 6.48 -16.85
C GLN A 112 9.40 6.07 -15.78
N GLU A 113 10.33 6.96 -15.42
CA GLU A 113 11.31 6.72 -14.35
C GLU A 113 10.63 6.53 -12.99
N VAL A 114 9.61 7.35 -12.68
CA VAL A 114 8.82 7.17 -11.46
C VAL A 114 8.08 5.83 -11.48
N ASP A 115 7.50 5.45 -12.62
CA ASP A 115 6.79 4.17 -12.75
C ASP A 115 7.75 2.98 -12.61
N GLN A 116 8.99 3.11 -13.11
CA GLN A 116 10.04 2.11 -12.92
C GLN A 116 10.46 1.98 -11.45
N ILE A 117 10.62 3.10 -10.73
CA ILE A 117 10.91 3.08 -9.29
C ILE A 117 9.78 2.37 -8.52
N ILE A 118 8.53 2.67 -8.85
CA ILE A 118 7.36 2.01 -8.25
C ILE A 118 7.39 0.50 -8.54
N GLU A 119 7.66 0.10 -9.77
CA GLU A 119 7.71 -1.32 -10.13
C GLU A 119 8.84 -2.05 -9.38
N GLU A 120 10.06 -1.53 -9.42
CA GLU A 120 11.26 -2.18 -8.89
C GLU A 120 11.38 -2.13 -7.36
N ARG A 121 10.95 -1.03 -6.72
CA ARG A 121 11.14 -0.82 -5.27
C ARG A 121 9.90 -1.08 -4.44
N ILE A 122 8.71 -1.08 -5.06
CA ILE A 122 7.45 -1.29 -4.35
C ILE A 122 6.80 -2.59 -4.81
N ILE A 123 6.44 -2.70 -6.10
CA ILE A 123 5.58 -3.78 -6.57
C ILE A 123 6.30 -5.13 -6.52
N GLN A 124 7.46 -5.24 -7.17
CA GLN A 124 8.21 -6.49 -7.22
C GLN A 124 8.61 -7.00 -5.83
N PRO A 125 9.18 -6.17 -4.92
CA PRO A 125 9.52 -6.64 -3.57
C PRO A 125 8.30 -7.02 -2.74
N THR A 126 7.17 -6.31 -2.92
CA THR A 126 5.93 -6.62 -2.18
C THR A 126 5.30 -7.94 -2.65
N LEU A 127 5.40 -8.25 -3.94
CA LEU A 127 4.99 -9.56 -4.45
C LEU A 127 5.97 -10.67 -4.04
N SER A 128 7.28 -10.40 -4.04
CA SER A 128 8.32 -11.31 -3.54
C SER A 128 8.05 -11.73 -2.08
N ASP A 129 7.71 -10.76 -1.23
CA ASP A 129 7.39 -10.97 0.18
C ASP A 129 6.21 -11.92 0.42
N MET A 130 5.26 -11.96 -0.53
CA MET A 130 4.11 -12.86 -0.42
C MET A 130 4.49 -14.33 -0.62
N GLY A 131 5.69 -14.63 -1.12
CA GLY A 131 6.18 -15.98 -1.35
C GLY A 131 5.22 -16.82 -2.19
N SER A 132 4.92 -18.03 -1.73
CA SER A 132 3.95 -18.92 -2.38
C SER A 132 2.49 -18.47 -2.21
N GLY A 133 2.22 -17.44 -1.41
CA GLY A 133 0.87 -17.07 -0.99
C GLY A 133 0.14 -18.20 -0.25
N PHE A 134 -1.15 -18.01 0.00
CA PHE A 134 -2.08 -19.06 0.43
C PHE A 134 -3.52 -18.71 0.04
N GLU A 135 -4.40 -19.71 0.00
CA GLU A 135 -5.72 -19.62 -0.67
C GLU A 135 -6.62 -18.50 -0.15
N HIS A 136 -6.54 -18.17 1.15
CA HIS A 136 -7.46 -17.23 1.79
C HIS A 136 -6.99 -15.77 1.75
N PHE A 137 -5.75 -15.50 1.32
CA PHE A 137 -5.20 -14.14 1.27
C PHE A 137 -4.18 -13.97 0.13
N THR A 138 -4.54 -13.12 -0.84
CA THR A 138 -3.72 -12.86 -2.02
C THR A 138 -3.55 -11.37 -2.26
N ILE A 139 -2.32 -10.96 -2.57
CA ILE A 139 -1.99 -9.61 -3.01
C ILE A 139 -1.59 -9.67 -4.48
N THR A 140 -2.06 -8.69 -5.25
CA THR A 140 -1.81 -8.58 -6.69
C THR A 140 -1.28 -7.18 -6.99
N HIS A 141 -0.76 -7.00 -8.20
CA HIS A 141 -0.38 -5.69 -8.71
C HIS A 141 -1.48 -4.62 -8.55
N ALA A 142 -2.75 -5.00 -8.70
CA ALA A 142 -3.88 -4.08 -8.53
C ALA A 142 -4.07 -3.68 -7.05
N HIS A 143 -3.89 -4.61 -6.12
CA HIS A 143 -3.93 -4.32 -4.68
C HIS A 143 -2.81 -3.37 -4.27
N ILE A 144 -1.57 -3.62 -4.73
CA ILE A 144 -0.41 -2.77 -4.38
C ILE A 144 -0.58 -1.37 -4.96
N ARG A 145 -1.00 -1.24 -6.22
CA ARG A 145 -1.34 0.08 -6.80
C ARG A 145 -2.50 0.74 -6.04
N GLY A 146 -3.48 -0.05 -5.58
CA GLY A 146 -4.55 0.43 -4.70
C GLY A 146 -4.03 1.01 -3.39
N MET A 147 -3.04 0.37 -2.76
CA MET A 147 -2.37 0.88 -1.55
C MET A 147 -1.70 2.24 -1.80
N ILE A 148 -1.00 2.39 -2.93
CA ILE A 148 -0.37 3.66 -3.33
C ILE A 148 -1.42 4.77 -3.45
N TYR A 149 -2.51 4.51 -4.17
CA TYR A 149 -3.58 5.51 -4.35
C TYR A 149 -4.33 5.82 -3.06
N TRP A 150 -4.47 4.82 -2.18
CA TRP A 150 -5.07 5.00 -0.86
C TRP A 150 -4.22 5.87 0.07
N LEU A 151 -2.89 5.76 -0.01
CA LEU A 151 -1.94 6.65 0.68
C LEU A 151 -1.92 8.05 0.07
N ALA A 152 -2.04 8.15 -1.26
CA ALA A 152 -2.10 9.44 -1.94
C ALA A 152 -3.34 10.24 -1.49
N ASP A 153 -4.49 9.59 -1.37
CA ASP A 153 -5.74 10.20 -0.87
C ASP A 153 -5.63 10.69 0.58
N ARG A 154 -4.69 10.13 1.36
CA ARG A 154 -4.40 10.48 2.76
C ARG A 154 -3.16 11.35 2.95
N CYS A 155 -2.56 11.82 1.87
CA CYS A 155 -1.41 12.72 1.89
C CYS A 155 -0.07 12.13 2.33
N TYR A 156 0.09 10.82 2.22
CA TYR A 156 1.39 10.15 2.38
C TYR A 156 2.17 10.05 1.06
N VAL A 157 1.46 9.99 -0.07
CA VAL A 157 2.06 9.84 -1.39
C VAL A 157 1.75 11.04 -2.29
N ARG A 158 2.74 11.47 -3.07
CA ARG A 158 2.61 12.51 -4.12
C ARG A 158 3.63 12.27 -5.24
N TRP A 159 3.28 12.73 -6.44
CA TRP A 159 4.10 12.64 -7.66
C TRP A 159 4.60 14.02 -8.12
N SER A 160 4.57 15.00 -7.21
CA SER A 160 4.98 16.39 -7.38
C SER A 160 5.25 17.03 -6.01
#